data_AF-T1A8V9-F1
#
_entry.id   AF-T1A8V9-F1
#
_cell.length_a   1.000
_cell.length_b   1.000
_cell.length_c   1.000
_cell.angle_alpha   90.00
_cell.angle_beta   90.00
_cell.angle_gamma   90.00
#
_symmetry.space_group_name_H-M   'P 1'
#
loop_
_entity.id
_entity.type
_entity.pdbx_description
1 polymer ?
#
loop_
_entity_poly.entity_id
_entity_poly.type
_entity_poly.pdbx_seq_one_letter_code
_entity_poly.pdbx_strand_id
1 'polypeptide(L)'
;GTDGSGKSTQAELLKLYFESKGQGVVISSCNTAELIRGAIKKLKERNTLDPVTFCFLYAADFVDRFEHVIIPALSAGKVVIAEQYVYTVFARAIIRGIDRDWITGMFDFALTPARTFYLDVRFEDLLARIQWKSRDERYFDYYEAGMDLNLAGRKKDSFVLY
;
A
#
# COMPACT_ATOMS: atom_id res chain seq x y z
N GLY A 1 3.26 -4.74 6.59
CA GLY A 1 4.48 -5.28 5.96
C GLY A 1 4.85 -4.46 4.75
N THR A 2 6.14 -4.27 4.51
CA THR A 2 6.69 -3.51 3.38
C THR A 2 6.61 -4.33 2.07
N ASP A 3 7.02 -3.74 0.96
CA ASP A 3 7.05 -4.46 -0.31
C ASP A 3 8.09 -5.59 -0.29
N GLY A 4 7.76 -6.72 -0.91
CA GLY A 4 8.55 -7.94 -0.78
C GLY A 4 8.27 -8.77 0.48
N SER A 5 7.46 -8.28 1.43
CA SER A 5 7.15 -9.04 2.66
C SER A 5 6.25 -10.27 2.44
N GLY A 6 5.67 -10.42 1.25
CA GLY A 6 4.79 -11.54 0.90
C GLY A 6 3.30 -11.31 1.15
N LYS A 7 2.88 -10.05 1.35
CA LYS A 7 1.46 -9.67 1.58
C LYS A 7 0.51 -10.32 0.58
N SER A 8 0.81 -10.18 -0.72
CA SER A 8 -0.06 -10.70 -1.78
C SER A 8 -0.15 -12.21 -1.80
N THR A 9 0.97 -12.89 -1.55
CA THR A 9 0.96 -14.36 -1.41
C THR A 9 0.09 -14.78 -0.25
N GLN A 10 0.22 -14.13 0.91
CA GLN A 10 -0.60 -14.46 2.08
C GLN A 10 -2.08 -14.10 1.89
N ALA A 11 -2.39 -13.00 1.21
CA ALA A 11 -3.74 -12.60 0.89
C ALA A 11 -4.44 -13.62 -0.02
N GLU A 12 -3.76 -14.10 -1.06
CA GLU A 12 -4.29 -15.14 -1.96
C GLU A 12 -4.48 -16.48 -1.23
N LEU A 13 -3.52 -16.89 -0.41
CA LEU A 13 -3.67 -18.12 0.40
C LEU A 13 -4.83 -18.02 1.38
N LEU A 14 -5.01 -16.87 2.03
CA LEU A 14 -6.11 -16.63 2.95
C LEU A 14 -7.46 -16.59 2.22
N LYS A 15 -7.48 -16.03 1.01
CA LYS A 15 -8.65 -16.07 0.13
C LYS A 15 -9.05 -17.51 -0.18
N LEU A 16 -8.11 -18.33 -0.66
CA LEU A 16 -8.36 -19.74 -0.96
C LEU A 16 -8.87 -20.51 0.27
N TYR A 17 -8.31 -20.22 1.45
CA TYR A 17 -8.78 -20.81 2.70
C TYR A 17 -10.27 -20.50 2.96
N PHE A 18 -10.69 -19.25 2.88
CA PHE A 18 -12.09 -18.87 3.13
C PHE A 18 -13.04 -19.35 2.03
N GLU A 19 -12.61 -19.31 0.76
CA GLU A 19 -13.37 -19.87 -0.36
C GLU A 19 -13.59 -21.38 -0.18
N SER A 20 -12.58 -22.11 0.32
CA SER A 20 -12.72 -23.55 0.64
C SER A 20 -13.75 -23.84 1.76
N LYS A 21 -14.13 -22.82 2.54
CA LYS A 21 -15.19 -22.88 3.55
C LYS A 21 -16.55 -22.40 3.02
N GLY A 22 -16.67 -22.13 1.73
CA GLY A 22 -17.90 -21.66 1.09
C GLY A 22 -18.20 -20.18 1.31
N GLN A 23 -17.22 -19.38 1.76
CA GLN A 23 -17.41 -17.94 1.98
C GLN A 23 -17.05 -17.16 0.72
N GLY A 24 -17.83 -16.12 0.42
CA GLY A 24 -17.46 -15.14 -0.60
C GLY A 24 -16.32 -14.26 -0.11
N VAL A 25 -15.28 -14.07 -0.93
CA VAL A 25 -14.08 -13.30 -0.56
C VAL A 25 -13.79 -12.24 -1.61
N VAL A 26 -13.35 -11.06 -1.16
CA VAL A 26 -12.84 -9.98 -2.01
C VAL A 26 -11.47 -9.54 -1.50
N ILE A 27 -10.50 -9.42 -2.42
CA ILE A 27 -9.20 -8.82 -2.12
C ILE A 27 -9.24 -7.35 -2.58
N SER A 28 -8.91 -6.43 -1.67
CA SER A 28 -8.70 -5.00 -1.98
C SER A 28 -7.20 -4.69 -1.98
N SER A 29 -6.64 -4.45 -3.17
CA SER A 29 -5.25 -4.06 -3.37
C SER A 29 -5.14 -2.57 -3.66
N CYS A 30 -4.10 -1.89 -3.15
CA CYS A 30 -3.83 -0.45 -3.42
C CYS A 30 -3.62 -0.14 -4.92
N ASN A 31 -3.45 -1.21 -5.69
CA ASN A 31 -3.74 -1.32 -7.11
C ASN A 31 -4.91 -0.51 -7.65
N THR A 32 -6.11 -0.64 -7.04
CA THR A 32 -7.31 -0.90 -7.85
C THR A 32 -7.99 0.30 -8.52
N ALA A 33 -7.86 1.53 -8.01
CA ALA A 33 -8.56 2.68 -8.59
C ALA A 33 -7.97 3.06 -9.97
N GLU A 34 -8.66 2.67 -11.04
CA GLU A 34 -8.23 2.90 -12.43
C GLU A 34 -8.04 4.38 -12.76
N LEU A 35 -8.95 5.24 -12.25
CA LEU A 35 -8.91 6.69 -12.41
C LEU A 35 -7.67 7.32 -11.76
N ILE A 36 -7.33 6.89 -10.55
CA ILE A 36 -6.22 7.44 -9.78
C ILE A 36 -4.88 6.88 -10.29
N ARG A 37 -4.86 5.63 -10.78
CA ARG A 37 -3.66 5.04 -11.41
C ARG A 37 -3.14 5.86 -12.59
N GLY A 38 -4.02 6.33 -13.47
CA GLY A 38 -3.63 7.15 -14.61
C GLY A 38 -3.00 8.49 -14.19
N ALA A 39 -3.60 9.14 -13.20
CA ALA A 39 -3.12 10.40 -12.64
C ALA A 39 -1.79 10.21 -11.88
N ILE A 40 -1.73 9.23 -10.96
CA ILE A 40 -0.51 8.86 -10.24
C ILE A 40 0.59 8.52 -11.24
N LYS A 41 0.33 7.69 -12.26
CA LYS A 41 1.36 7.32 -13.25
C LYS A 41 1.92 8.54 -13.97
N LYS A 42 1.07 9.43 -14.49
CA LYS A 42 1.51 10.66 -15.18
C LYS A 42 2.27 11.62 -14.27
N LEU A 43 1.88 11.71 -13.00
CA LEU A 43 2.54 12.57 -12.02
C LEU A 43 3.86 11.95 -11.53
N LYS A 44 3.91 10.62 -11.43
CA LYS A 44 5.14 9.87 -11.15
C LYS A 44 6.16 10.04 -12.27
N GLU A 45 5.74 10.04 -13.54
CA GLU A 45 6.62 10.25 -14.69
C GLU A 45 7.35 11.61 -14.66
N ARG A 46 6.79 12.61 -13.97
CA ARG A 46 7.40 13.94 -13.83
C ARG A 46 8.31 14.09 -12.61
N ASN A 47 8.30 13.16 -11.65
CA ASN A 47 9.04 13.24 -10.38
C ASN A 47 8.92 14.59 -9.65
N THR A 48 7.80 15.31 -9.82
CA THR A 48 7.58 16.65 -9.26
C THR A 48 6.47 16.69 -8.22
N LEU A 49 6.00 15.54 -7.72
CA LEU A 49 5.01 15.56 -6.66
C LEU A 49 5.67 15.92 -5.35
N ASP A 50 5.15 16.97 -4.73
CA ASP A 50 5.42 17.24 -3.33
C ASP A 50 5.00 16.01 -2.47
N PRO A 51 5.79 15.63 -1.45
CA PRO A 51 5.50 14.47 -0.60
C PRO A 51 4.08 14.45 -0.02
N VAL A 52 3.54 15.62 0.34
CA VAL A 52 2.17 15.74 0.88
C VAL A 52 1.14 15.42 -0.21
N THR A 53 1.37 15.89 -1.44
CA THR A 53 0.50 15.57 -2.58
C THR A 53 0.48 14.08 -2.87
N PHE A 54 1.66 13.42 -2.79
CA PHE A 54 1.74 11.96 -2.94
C PHE A 54 0.89 11.23 -1.89
N CYS A 55 0.95 11.65 -0.62
CA CYS A 55 0.12 11.09 0.43
C CYS A 55 -1.38 11.26 0.18
N PHE A 56 -1.81 12.42 -0.31
CA PHE A 56 -3.21 12.64 -0.67
C PHE A 56 -3.69 11.76 -1.83
N LEU A 57 -2.82 11.45 -2.79
CA LEU A 57 -3.17 10.53 -3.87
C LEU A 57 -3.42 9.11 -3.34
N TYR A 58 -2.62 8.66 -2.37
CA TYR A 58 -2.86 7.39 -1.66
C TYR A 58 -4.11 7.43 -0.78
N ALA A 59 -4.39 8.57 -0.14
CA ALA A 59 -5.61 8.78 0.61
C ALA A 59 -6.85 8.67 -0.30
N ALA A 60 -6.81 9.31 -1.47
CA ALA A 60 -7.88 9.26 -2.45
C ALA A 60 -8.09 7.83 -2.98
N ASP A 61 -7.02 7.08 -3.28
CA ASP A 61 -7.12 5.66 -3.68
C ASP A 61 -7.77 4.82 -2.58
N PHE A 62 -7.39 5.04 -1.33
CA PHE A 62 -8.02 4.35 -0.22
C PHE A 62 -9.51 4.63 -0.13
N VAL A 63 -9.92 5.92 -0.17
CA VAL A 63 -11.33 6.32 -0.08
C VAL A 63 -12.13 5.68 -1.20
N ASP A 64 -11.63 5.73 -2.43
CA ASP A 64 -12.30 5.11 -3.59
C ASP A 64 -12.53 3.61 -3.39
N ARG A 65 -11.49 2.87 -2.99
CA ARG A 65 -11.61 1.43 -2.71
C ARG A 65 -12.49 1.16 -1.49
N PHE A 66 -12.47 2.03 -0.50
CA PHE A 66 -13.26 1.88 0.70
C PHE A 66 -14.76 1.93 0.36
N GLU A 67 -15.19 2.95 -0.38
CA GLU A 67 -16.58 3.15 -0.78
C GLU A 67 -17.06 2.16 -1.84
N HIS A 68 -16.23 1.85 -2.84
CA HIS A 68 -16.67 1.06 -4.00
C HIS A 68 -16.35 -0.43 -3.92
N VAL A 69 -15.42 -0.85 -3.04
CA VAL A 69 -15.00 -2.25 -2.93
C VAL A 69 -15.23 -2.80 -1.53
N ILE A 70 -14.73 -2.12 -0.49
CA ILE A 70 -14.73 -2.65 0.88
C ILE A 70 -16.14 -2.64 1.47
N ILE A 71 -16.79 -1.47 1.50
CA ILE A 71 -18.13 -1.33 2.08
C ILE A 71 -19.17 -2.22 1.37
N PRO A 72 -19.24 -2.27 0.03
CA PRO A 72 -20.22 -3.13 -0.66
C PRO A 72 -19.95 -4.62 -0.42
N ALA A 73 -18.69 -5.05 -0.39
CA ALA A 73 -18.35 -6.44 -0.14
C ALA A 73 -18.72 -6.88 1.29
N LEU A 74 -18.41 -6.05 2.29
CA LEU A 74 -18.83 -6.30 3.67
C LEU A 74 -20.35 -6.31 3.82
N SER A 75 -21.05 -5.39 3.16
CA SER A 75 -22.52 -5.33 3.17
C SER A 75 -23.16 -6.56 2.54
N ALA A 76 -22.49 -7.18 1.56
CA ALA A 76 -22.89 -8.44 0.95
C ALA A 76 -22.52 -9.69 1.78
N GLY A 77 -22.01 -9.52 3.01
CA GLY A 77 -21.61 -10.62 3.89
C GLY A 77 -20.32 -11.33 3.46
N LYS A 78 -19.51 -10.71 2.60
CA LYS A 78 -18.24 -11.29 2.14
C LYS A 78 -17.11 -10.99 3.12
N VAL A 79 -16.09 -11.85 3.11
CA VAL A 79 -14.80 -11.57 3.75
C VAL A 79 -14.01 -10.61 2.87
N VAL A 80 -13.54 -9.51 3.44
CA VAL A 80 -12.65 -8.56 2.74
C VAL A 80 -11.23 -8.70 3.25
N ILE A 81 -10.30 -8.97 2.34
CA ILE A 81 -8.86 -9.03 2.60
C ILE A 81 -8.23 -7.78 1.98
N ALA A 82 -7.87 -6.80 2.80
CA ALA A 82 -7.16 -5.61 2.35
C ALA A 82 -5.65 -5.82 2.47
N GLU A 83 -4.92 -5.82 1.34
CA GLU A 83 -3.45 -5.92 1.35
C GLU A 83 -2.79 -4.65 1.93
N GLN A 84 -3.45 -3.51 1.70
CA GLN A 84 -3.08 -2.21 2.22
C GLN A 84 -4.35 -1.49 2.68
N TYR A 85 -4.31 -1.01 3.92
CA TYR A 85 -5.39 -0.30 4.58
C TYR A 85 -4.91 1.09 5.03
N VAL A 86 -5.66 1.79 5.88
CA VAL A 86 -5.29 3.15 6.35
C VAL A 86 -3.89 3.23 6.96
N TYR A 87 -3.41 2.16 7.59
CA TYR A 87 -2.08 2.10 8.19
C TYR A 87 -0.95 2.34 7.19
N THR A 88 -1.13 1.94 5.92
CA THR A 88 -0.14 2.22 4.87
C THR A 88 -0.07 3.70 4.54
N VAL A 89 -1.23 4.37 4.51
CA VAL A 89 -1.32 5.83 4.29
C VAL A 89 -0.65 6.56 5.46
N PHE A 90 -0.95 6.17 6.69
CA PHE A 90 -0.35 6.77 7.89
C PHE A 90 1.18 6.64 7.90
N ALA A 91 1.71 5.44 7.66
CA ALA A 91 3.15 5.23 7.63
C ALA A 91 3.84 6.12 6.59
N ARG A 92 3.27 6.20 5.38
CA ARG A 92 3.81 7.03 4.28
C ARG A 92 3.70 8.52 4.54
N ALA A 93 2.65 8.97 5.21
CA ALA A 93 2.42 10.36 5.58
C ALA A 93 3.37 10.82 6.68
N ILE A 94 3.51 10.04 7.74
CA ILE A 94 4.32 10.40 8.91
C ILE A 94 5.80 10.50 8.52
N ILE A 95 6.33 9.56 7.73
CA ILE A 95 7.73 9.62 7.26
C ILE A 95 7.99 10.80 6.31
N ARG A 96 6.94 11.35 5.71
CA ARG A 96 6.97 12.55 4.86
C ARG A 96 6.69 13.84 5.64
N GLY A 97 6.67 13.78 6.97
CA GLY A 97 6.54 14.93 7.85
C GLY A 97 5.11 15.45 8.05
N ILE A 98 4.09 14.68 7.62
CA ILE A 98 2.70 15.01 7.94
C ILE A 98 2.45 14.68 9.42
N ASP A 99 1.80 15.59 10.12
CA ASP A 99 1.42 15.40 11.52
C ASP A 99 0.56 14.14 11.71
N ARG A 100 0.87 13.38 12.76
CA ARG A 100 0.23 12.10 13.04
C ARG A 100 -1.26 12.28 13.34
N ASP A 101 -1.59 13.20 14.24
CA ASP A 101 -2.97 13.35 14.72
C ASP A 101 -3.85 13.87 13.59
N TRP A 102 -3.31 14.79 12.80
CA TRP A 102 -3.96 15.31 11.59
C TRP A 102 -4.25 14.20 10.57
N ILE A 103 -3.26 13.37 10.21
CA ILE A 103 -3.50 12.30 9.23
C ILE A 103 -4.42 11.20 9.78
N THR A 104 -4.36 10.88 11.07
CA THR A 104 -5.27 9.89 11.65
C THR A 104 -6.71 10.39 11.68
N GLY A 105 -6.93 11.64 12.08
CA GLY A 105 -8.27 12.25 12.14
C GLY A 105 -8.94 12.35 10.77
N MET A 106 -8.16 12.47 9.69
CA MET A 106 -8.70 12.42 8.33
C MET A 106 -9.43 11.10 8.00
N PHE A 107 -9.10 10.00 8.68
CA PHE A 107 -9.62 8.66 8.40
C PHE A 107 -10.51 8.11 9.51
N ASP A 108 -11.09 8.97 10.36
CA ASP A 108 -12.01 8.56 11.42
C ASP A 108 -13.27 7.83 10.90
N PHE A 109 -13.59 7.99 9.62
CA PHE A 109 -14.67 7.25 8.95
C PHE A 109 -14.31 5.79 8.65
N ALA A 110 -13.02 5.43 8.65
CA ALA A 110 -12.58 4.12 8.22
C ALA A 110 -12.93 3.06 9.26
N LEU A 111 -13.53 1.95 8.80
CA LEU A 111 -13.87 0.83 9.68
C LEU A 111 -12.62 0.24 10.33
N THR A 112 -12.72 -0.16 11.59
CA THR A 112 -11.64 -0.90 12.25
C THR A 112 -11.61 -2.34 11.73
N PRO A 113 -10.48 -2.83 11.17
CA PRO A 113 -10.40 -4.20 10.69
C PRO A 113 -10.59 -5.20 11.84
N ALA A 114 -11.35 -6.27 11.60
CA ALA A 114 -11.54 -7.33 12.60
C ALA A 114 -10.19 -7.95 13.03
N ARG A 115 -9.25 -8.10 12.09
CA ARG A 115 -7.88 -8.55 12.33
C ARG A 115 -6.93 -7.81 11.41
N THR A 116 -5.74 -7.49 11.92
CA THR A 116 -4.65 -6.89 11.14
C THR A 116 -3.41 -7.76 11.29
N PHE A 117 -2.83 -8.17 10.16
CA PHE A 117 -1.61 -8.97 10.14
C PHE A 117 -0.43 -8.11 9.70
N TYR A 118 0.51 -7.90 10.62
CA TYR A 118 1.78 -7.26 10.30
C TYR A 118 2.82 -8.31 9.95
N LEU A 119 3.11 -8.43 8.65
CA LEU A 119 4.21 -9.26 8.15
C LEU A 119 5.53 -8.55 8.42
N ASP A 120 6.11 -8.86 9.57
CA ASP A 120 7.46 -8.44 9.97
C ASP A 120 8.50 -9.35 9.32
N VAL A 121 9.36 -8.77 8.50
CA VAL A 121 10.36 -9.50 7.72
C VAL A 121 11.65 -8.72 7.84
N ARG A 122 12.75 -9.44 8.12
CA ARG A 122 14.07 -8.83 8.22
C ARG A 122 14.42 -8.11 6.92
N PHE A 123 15.09 -6.98 7.06
CA PHE A 123 15.42 -6.12 5.93
C PHE A 123 16.26 -6.82 4.87
N GLU A 124 17.21 -7.67 5.27
CA GLU A 124 18.07 -8.43 4.37
C GLU A 124 17.26 -9.42 3.51
N ASP A 125 16.27 -10.07 4.12
CA ASP A 125 15.38 -11.00 3.43
C ASP A 125 14.46 -10.25 2.45
N LEU A 126 13.99 -9.05 2.82
CA LEU A 126 13.20 -8.18 1.94
C LEU A 126 14.02 -7.76 0.71
N LEU A 127 15.24 -7.26 0.93
CA LEU A 127 16.13 -6.88 -0.16
C LEU A 127 16.44 -8.06 -1.09
N ALA A 128 16.75 -9.23 -0.54
CA ALA A 128 17.02 -10.42 -1.33
C ALA A 128 15.80 -10.82 -2.18
N ARG A 129 14.59 -10.76 -1.63
CA ARG A 129 13.34 -11.05 -2.36
C ARG A 129 13.04 -10.04 -3.45
N ILE A 130 13.25 -8.76 -3.17
CA ILE A 130 13.06 -7.68 -4.16
C ILE A 130 14.08 -7.85 -5.29
N GLN A 131 15.36 -8.02 -4.96
CA GLN A 131 16.44 -8.26 -5.94
C GLN A 131 16.20 -9.52 -6.78
N TRP A 132 15.70 -10.60 -6.17
CA TRP A 132 15.36 -11.82 -6.89
C TRP A 132 14.22 -11.61 -7.90
N LYS A 133 13.18 -10.86 -7.51
CA LYS A 133 12.10 -10.46 -8.42
C LYS A 133 12.57 -9.48 -9.49
N SER A 134 13.58 -8.67 -9.18
CA SER A 134 14.10 -7.62 -10.05
C SER A 134 15.47 -8.00 -10.63
N ARG A 135 15.49 -8.66 -11.79
CA ARG A 135 16.73 -8.72 -12.62
C ARG A 135 17.14 -7.34 -13.17
N ASP A 136 16.46 -6.26 -12.76
CA ASP A 136 16.54 -4.93 -13.34
C ASP A 136 16.26 -3.85 -12.27
N GLU A 137 17.11 -2.82 -12.18
CA GLU A 137 16.98 -1.68 -11.25
C GLU A 137 15.66 -0.90 -11.42
N ARG A 138 14.94 -1.11 -12.54
CA ARG A 138 13.61 -0.54 -12.82
C ARG A 138 12.49 -0.97 -11.85
N TYR A 139 12.72 -1.95 -10.97
CA TYR A 139 11.69 -2.44 -10.04
C TYR A 139 11.44 -1.52 -8.84
N PHE A 140 12.41 -0.67 -8.48
CA PHE A 140 12.19 0.35 -7.47
C PHE A 140 11.39 1.50 -8.11
N ASP A 141 10.10 1.58 -7.81
CA ASP A 141 9.29 2.76 -8.12
C ASP A 141 9.86 3.96 -7.35
N TYR A 142 9.89 5.15 -7.98
CA TYR A 142 10.56 6.33 -7.43
C TYR A 142 10.10 6.67 -6.00
N TYR A 143 8.79 6.66 -5.76
CA TYR A 143 8.23 7.02 -4.46
C TYR A 143 8.21 5.85 -3.47
N GLU A 144 8.16 4.62 -3.97
CA GLU A 144 8.30 3.42 -3.13
C GLU A 144 9.73 3.24 -2.61
N ALA A 145 10.72 3.83 -3.30
CA ALA A 145 12.10 3.95 -2.84
C ALA A 145 12.37 5.19 -2.00
N GLY A 146 11.36 6.01 -1.69
CA GLY A 146 11.53 7.25 -0.94
C GLY A 146 12.43 8.28 -1.63
N MET A 147 12.54 8.24 -2.96
CA MET A 147 13.42 9.17 -3.68
C MET A 147 12.97 10.62 -3.55
N ASP A 148 11.69 10.85 -3.31
CA ASP A 148 11.09 12.16 -3.02
C ASP A 148 11.62 12.79 -1.71
N LEU A 149 12.15 11.97 -0.81
CA LEU A 149 12.76 12.41 0.44
C LEU A 149 14.24 12.80 0.29
N ASN A 150 14.83 12.63 -0.91
CA ASN A 150 16.24 12.91 -1.21
C ASN A 150 17.24 12.24 -0.24
N LEU A 151 16.94 11.02 0.22
CA LEU A 151 17.78 10.27 1.17
C LEU A 151 19.09 9.78 0.55
N ALA A 152 19.07 9.44 -0.74
CA ALA A 152 20.24 9.02 -1.50
C ALA A 152 20.06 9.22 -3.02
N GLY A 153 21.17 9.23 -3.77
CA GLY A 153 21.14 9.42 -5.22
C GLY A 153 20.71 8.20 -6.04
N ARG A 154 20.78 6.98 -5.48
CA ARG A 154 20.33 5.74 -6.14
C ARG A 154 19.10 5.19 -5.45
N LYS A 155 18.12 4.70 -6.23
CA LYS A 155 16.87 4.13 -5.73
C LYS A 155 17.06 3.02 -4.70
N LYS A 156 18.00 2.12 -4.94
CA LYS A 156 18.31 1.03 -4.01
C LYS A 156 18.79 1.55 -2.66
N ASP A 157 19.69 2.55 -2.68
CA ASP A 157 20.25 3.12 -1.46
C ASP A 157 19.19 3.94 -0.71
N SER A 158 18.36 4.68 -1.44
CA SER A 158 17.24 5.44 -0.88
C SER A 158 16.21 4.49 -0.23
N PHE A 159 15.88 3.38 -0.89
CA PHE A 159 14.99 2.35 -0.33
C PHE A 159 15.53 1.70 0.95
N VAL A 160 16.85 1.67 1.14
CA VAL A 160 17.47 1.14 2.37
C VAL A 160 17.31 2.11 3.54
N LEU A 161 17.31 3.42 3.26
CA LEU A 161 17.20 4.47 4.27
C LEU A 161 15.74 4.81 4.60
N TYR A 162 14.85 4.62 3.64
CA TYR A 162 13.40 4.82 3.71
C TYR A 162 12.72 3.76 4.60
#